data_AF-A0AAW2N6B6-F1
#
_entry.id   AF-A0AAW2N6B6-F1
#
_cell.length_a   1.000
_cell.length_b   1.000
_cell.length_c   1.000
_cell.angle_alpha   90.00
_cell.angle_beta   90.00
_cell.angle_gamma   90.00
#
_symmetry.space_group_name_H-M   'P 1'
#
loop_
_entity.id
_entity.type
_entity.pdbx_description
1 polymer ?
#
loop_
_entity_poly.entity_id
_entity_poly.type
_entity_poly.pdbx_seq_one_letter_code
_entity_poly.pdbx_strand_id
1 'polypeptide(L)'
;MVRSHGIRLARRSLSSILLHNSQSSLCDSVLKEGCRSFSTALCNQSRVPFSSNFGNVGNEKYWMKLGSFGENFGSARSIHGTAHLSRDYYDVLGISKNATASEIKKAYYGQRSYIQIQIKDDPEAEKKFQEVQKAYEVLKDEEKRQQYDQIGHEAFERAGNGEGPGFDPFGSGFNPFQDIFRNADKLSRDAPKTLSILTELACNTCGGTGVPPGTRPETCKRCRGSGMTISQNGPFTLQSTCPNCGGAGKIVSSFCKSCKGKRVVKGTKTVKLNVMPGVDNNETIKIPRSGGADPDGNHPGDLYVMIKVREDPVFRREGADIHVDAVLSISQAILGGTIQVPTLTGDVVVKVRPGTQPGQKVVLRKKGIKIRNSFSFGDEYVHFNVSIPTNLTQRQRQLIEEFAKEEQGEDDKGAAASASG
;
A
#
# COMPACT_ATOMS: atom_id res chain seq x y z
N MET A 1 18.54 13.20 -30.28
CA MET A 1 18.49 13.98 -31.53
C MET A 1 17.11 14.61 -31.64
N VAL A 2 17.03 15.91 -31.95
CA VAL A 2 15.76 16.64 -32.06
C VAL A 2 15.24 16.58 -33.50
N ARG A 3 13.94 16.35 -33.70
CA ARG A 3 13.20 16.80 -34.89
C ARG A 3 11.71 16.92 -34.56
N SER A 4 11.14 18.08 -34.86
CA SER A 4 9.77 18.47 -34.53
C SER A 4 9.08 19.07 -35.76
N HIS A 5 8.04 18.40 -36.25
CA HIS A 5 7.02 18.89 -37.19
C HIS A 5 5.70 18.20 -36.76
N GLY A 6 4.50 18.71 -36.97
CA GLY A 6 4.06 19.98 -37.57
C GLY A 6 2.51 19.98 -37.59
N ILE A 7 1.88 21.13 -37.37
CA ILE A 7 0.43 21.24 -37.13
C ILE A 7 -0.38 21.05 -38.43
N ARG A 8 -1.56 20.42 -38.34
CA ARG A 8 -2.67 20.66 -39.29
C ARG A 8 -3.98 20.95 -38.54
N LEU A 9 -4.66 22.01 -38.99
CA LEU A 9 -5.97 22.49 -38.52
C LEU A 9 -7.00 22.31 -39.63
N ALA A 10 -8.20 21.80 -39.32
CA ALA A 10 -9.49 22.12 -39.96
C ALA A 10 -10.61 21.18 -39.42
N ARG A 11 -11.91 21.52 -39.43
CA ARG A 11 -12.62 22.79 -39.17
C ARG A 11 -14.15 22.49 -39.17
N ARG A 12 -14.88 22.77 -38.09
CA ARG A 12 -16.38 22.88 -38.03
C ARG A 12 -17.13 21.55 -38.39
N SER A 13 -18.44 21.36 -38.15
CA SER A 13 -19.54 22.29 -37.87
C SER A 13 -20.56 21.75 -36.84
N LEU A 14 -21.50 22.61 -36.44
CA LEU A 14 -22.50 22.46 -35.37
C LEU A 14 -23.81 21.79 -35.82
N SER A 15 -24.75 21.68 -34.86
CA SER A 15 -26.23 21.47 -34.95
C SER A 15 -26.71 20.02 -34.74
N SER A 16 -27.87 19.73 -34.13
CA SER A 16 -28.80 20.49 -33.23
C SER A 16 -29.90 19.52 -32.70
N ILE A 17 -30.97 20.04 -32.06
CA ILE A 17 -32.28 19.37 -31.76
C ILE A 17 -32.23 18.48 -30.48
N LEU A 18 -32.84 18.87 -29.33
CA LEU A 18 -34.29 18.84 -28.94
C LEU A 18 -34.83 17.38 -28.84
N LEU A 19 -35.75 16.95 -27.95
CA LEU A 19 -36.52 17.53 -26.84
C LEU A 19 -37.20 16.37 -26.05
N HIS A 20 -37.89 16.65 -24.91
CA HIS A 20 -38.89 15.77 -24.24
C HIS A 20 -38.36 14.43 -23.66
N ASN A 21 -39.00 13.65 -22.76
CA ASN A 21 -40.09 13.79 -21.76
C ASN A 21 -40.02 12.52 -20.83
N SER A 22 -40.78 12.32 -19.74
CA SER A 22 -41.33 13.19 -18.67
C SER A 22 -42.09 12.31 -17.65
N GLN A 23 -42.02 12.61 -16.34
CA GLN A 23 -42.89 12.05 -15.25
C GLN A 23 -42.70 10.54 -14.95
N SER A 24 -42.56 10.00 -13.72
CA SER A 24 -43.03 10.27 -12.33
C SER A 24 -44.26 9.48 -11.87
N SER A 25 -44.00 8.52 -10.97
CA SER A 25 -44.75 8.21 -9.71
C SER A 25 -46.21 7.73 -9.73
N LEU A 26 -46.50 6.60 -9.06
CA LEU A 26 -47.30 6.48 -7.80
C LEU A 26 -47.95 5.08 -7.58
N CYS A 27 -48.09 4.68 -6.30
CA CYS A 27 -49.19 3.88 -5.71
C CYS A 27 -49.44 2.39 -6.15
N ASP A 28 -49.95 1.46 -5.31
CA ASP A 28 -50.12 1.40 -3.84
C ASP A 28 -50.43 -0.05 -3.35
N SER A 29 -50.25 -0.31 -2.04
CA SER A 29 -51.11 -1.14 -1.17
C SER A 29 -51.21 -2.69 -1.22
N VAL A 30 -50.88 -3.29 -0.05
CA VAL A 30 -51.76 -4.14 0.82
C VAL A 30 -51.77 -5.70 0.80
N LEU A 31 -51.28 -6.25 1.92
CA LEU A 31 -51.67 -7.44 2.74
C LEU A 31 -51.89 -8.85 2.14
N LYS A 32 -51.21 -9.84 2.74
CA LYS A 32 -51.85 -10.90 3.58
C LYS A 32 -50.85 -11.70 4.44
N GLU A 33 -51.34 -12.18 5.59
CA GLU A 33 -50.60 -12.88 6.65
C GLU A 33 -50.60 -14.41 6.52
N GLY A 34 -49.79 -15.11 7.34
CA GLY A 34 -49.90 -16.57 7.52
C GLY A 34 -48.91 -17.19 8.51
N CYS A 35 -49.31 -17.34 9.78
CA CYS A 35 -48.54 -18.03 10.84
C CYS A 35 -49.15 -19.39 11.22
N ARG A 36 -48.30 -20.38 11.58
CA ARG A 36 -48.60 -21.61 12.40
C ARG A 36 -47.30 -22.06 13.10
N SER A 37 -47.10 -21.86 14.41
CA SER A 37 -47.50 -22.72 15.56
C SER A 37 -46.85 -24.13 15.57
N PHE A 38 -45.76 -24.37 16.33
CA PHE A 38 -45.66 -24.72 17.77
C PHE A 38 -45.90 -26.21 18.12
N SER A 39 -44.91 -26.84 18.78
CA SER A 39 -45.10 -27.80 19.88
C SER A 39 -43.80 -28.00 20.68
N THR A 40 -43.91 -28.28 21.98
CA THR A 40 -42.81 -28.44 22.95
C THR A 40 -42.85 -29.81 23.60
N ALA A 41 -41.69 -30.30 24.07
CA ALA A 41 -41.64 -31.40 25.04
C ALA A 41 -40.50 -31.16 26.05
N LEU A 42 -40.87 -31.16 27.34
CA LEU A 42 -39.96 -31.13 28.49
C LEU A 42 -39.69 -32.56 28.96
N CYS A 43 -38.51 -32.83 29.50
CA CYS A 43 -38.36 -33.64 30.71
C CYS A 43 -36.99 -33.42 31.38
N ASN A 44 -36.92 -33.73 32.68
CA ASN A 44 -36.14 -32.94 33.63
C ASN A 44 -34.77 -33.51 34.02
N GLN A 45 -33.93 -32.66 34.61
CA GLN A 45 -32.75 -33.07 35.38
C GLN A 45 -33.12 -33.80 36.67
N SER A 46 -32.25 -34.70 37.13
CA SER A 46 -32.03 -34.97 38.56
C SER A 46 -30.52 -35.01 38.83
N ARG A 47 -30.08 -34.58 40.02
CA ARG A 47 -28.68 -34.21 40.30
C ARG A 47 -28.27 -34.61 41.72
N VAL A 48 -27.03 -35.08 41.89
CA VAL A 48 -26.21 -35.19 43.15
C VAL A 48 -26.76 -36.06 44.29
N PRO A 49 -25.97 -36.42 45.36
CA PRO A 49 -24.57 -36.06 45.70
C PRO A 49 -23.63 -37.23 46.12
N PHE A 50 -22.33 -36.91 46.29
CA PHE A 50 -21.35 -37.28 47.37
C PHE A 50 -19.95 -36.85 46.82
N SER A 51 -19.15 -35.92 47.35
CA SER A 51 -18.67 -35.60 48.72
C SER A 51 -17.77 -36.72 49.30
N SER A 52 -16.56 -36.51 49.83
CA SER A 52 -15.61 -35.36 49.83
C SER A 52 -14.26 -35.82 50.44
N ASN A 53 -13.16 -35.11 50.14
CA ASN A 53 -11.87 -35.07 50.88
C ASN A 53 -11.01 -36.35 50.98
N PHE A 54 -9.75 -36.28 50.51
CA PHE A 54 -8.58 -35.99 51.36
C PHE A 54 -7.35 -35.66 50.49
N GLY A 55 -6.37 -34.93 51.03
CA GLY A 55 -5.18 -34.47 50.29
C GLY A 55 -3.86 -35.00 50.85
N ASN A 56 -2.79 -34.78 50.05
CA ASN A 56 -1.35 -34.90 50.37
C ASN A 56 -0.84 -36.19 51.05
N VAL A 57 0.13 -36.84 50.40
CA VAL A 57 1.54 -36.94 50.82
C VAL A 57 2.29 -37.73 49.74
N GLY A 58 3.50 -37.30 49.37
CA GLY A 58 4.39 -38.09 48.53
C GLY A 58 5.48 -38.77 49.35
N ASN A 59 5.97 -39.94 48.92
CA ASN A 59 7.41 -40.24 48.77
C ASN A 59 7.60 -41.61 48.11
N GLU A 60 8.81 -41.86 47.60
CA GLU A 60 9.25 -43.10 46.96
C GLU A 60 9.30 -44.30 47.93
N LYS A 61 9.12 -45.53 47.39
CA LYS A 61 10.13 -46.61 47.46
C LYS A 61 9.73 -47.91 46.72
N TYR A 62 10.57 -48.25 45.75
CA TYR A 62 11.12 -49.59 45.42
C TYR A 62 10.35 -50.90 45.74
N TRP A 63 10.28 -51.70 44.66
CA TRP A 63 10.50 -53.15 44.56
C TRP A 63 9.39 -54.20 44.82
N MET A 64 9.11 -54.92 43.73
CA MET A 64 8.86 -56.37 43.62
C MET A 64 7.85 -57.05 44.54
N LYS A 65 6.81 -57.63 43.92
CA LYS A 65 6.75 -59.11 43.70
C LYS A 65 5.59 -59.58 42.82
N LEU A 66 5.86 -60.68 42.10
CA LEU A 66 4.92 -61.73 41.63
C LEU A 66 3.77 -61.28 40.69
N GLY A 67 3.39 -61.99 39.64
CA GLY A 67 3.59 -63.40 39.29
C GLY A 67 2.48 -63.77 38.30
N SER A 68 2.79 -64.61 37.32
CA SER A 68 1.91 -64.99 36.21
C SER A 68 0.52 -65.49 36.62
N PHE A 69 -0.52 -65.13 35.87
CA PHE A 69 -1.32 -66.00 34.98
C PHE A 69 -2.61 -65.27 34.54
N GLY A 70 -3.22 -65.66 33.41
CA GLY A 70 -4.64 -65.40 33.15
C GLY A 70 -5.00 -64.54 31.93
N GLU A 71 -5.15 -65.23 30.79
CA GLU A 71 -6.38 -65.22 29.95
C GLU A 71 -6.99 -63.90 29.41
N ASN A 72 -6.93 -63.80 28.07
CA ASN A 72 -7.98 -63.33 27.16
C ASN A 72 -9.23 -62.65 27.77
N PHE A 73 -9.24 -61.32 27.78
CA PHE A 73 -10.47 -60.54 27.64
C PHE A 73 -10.47 -59.75 26.34
N GLY A 74 -11.66 -59.61 25.75
CA GLY A 74 -11.85 -59.25 24.34
C GLY A 74 -11.30 -57.89 23.91
N SER A 75 -11.07 -57.74 22.60
CA SER A 75 -10.59 -56.51 21.97
C SER A 75 -11.61 -55.36 22.11
N ALA A 76 -11.52 -54.63 23.22
CA ALA A 76 -12.09 -53.30 23.34
C ALA A 76 -11.27 -52.36 22.45
N ARG A 77 -11.83 -51.94 21.32
CA ARG A 77 -11.21 -50.90 20.47
C ARG A 77 -11.31 -49.56 21.20
N SER A 78 -10.20 -49.11 21.77
CA SER A 78 -10.05 -47.74 22.25
C SER A 78 -10.17 -46.78 21.07
N ILE A 79 -11.28 -46.04 21.01
CA ILE A 79 -11.37 -44.86 20.17
C ILE A 79 -10.44 -43.83 20.81
N HIS A 80 -9.22 -43.69 20.30
CA HIS A 80 -8.35 -42.57 20.62
C HIS A 80 -8.97 -41.30 20.04
N GLY A 81 -9.83 -40.67 20.83
CA GLY A 81 -10.26 -39.30 20.59
C GLY A 81 -9.06 -38.38 20.79
N THR A 82 -8.29 -38.14 19.73
CA THR A 82 -7.33 -37.04 19.66
C THR A 82 -8.07 -35.72 19.56
N ALA A 83 -8.71 -35.32 20.66
CA ALA A 83 -9.12 -33.95 20.87
C ALA A 83 -7.85 -33.08 20.76
N HIS A 84 -7.78 -32.28 19.71
CA HIS A 84 -6.68 -31.36 19.50
C HIS A 84 -6.86 -30.20 20.51
N LEU A 85 -6.37 -30.35 21.74
CA LEU A 85 -6.36 -29.26 22.71
C LEU A 85 -5.69 -28.06 22.05
N SER A 86 -6.42 -26.95 21.96
CA SER A 86 -5.86 -25.66 21.55
C SER A 86 -4.76 -25.27 22.54
N ARG A 87 -3.57 -24.93 22.02
CA ARG A 87 -2.40 -24.65 22.84
C ARG A 87 -2.53 -23.27 23.48
N ASP A 88 -2.37 -23.20 24.80
CA ASP A 88 -2.30 -21.92 25.52
C ASP A 88 -1.18 -21.03 24.93
N TYR A 89 -1.36 -19.71 24.94
CA TYR A 89 -0.32 -18.77 24.47
C TYR A 89 1.03 -18.92 25.21
N TYR A 90 1.00 -19.37 26.46
CA TYR A 90 2.20 -19.73 27.22
C TYR A 90 2.92 -20.95 26.64
N ASP A 91 2.18 -21.98 26.21
CA ASP A 91 2.71 -23.17 25.56
C ASP A 91 3.21 -22.87 24.15
N VAL A 92 2.51 -21.98 23.41
CA VAL A 92 2.93 -21.48 22.10
C VAL A 92 4.28 -20.77 22.21
N LEU A 93 4.49 -19.92 23.21
CA LEU A 93 5.77 -19.25 23.47
C LEU A 93 6.81 -20.13 24.20
N GLY A 94 6.43 -21.31 24.70
CA GLY A 94 7.30 -22.22 25.44
C GLY A 94 7.77 -21.69 26.80
N ILE A 95 6.91 -20.95 27.51
CA ILE A 95 7.20 -20.26 28.78
C ILE A 95 6.20 -20.65 29.88
N SER A 96 6.57 -20.44 31.15
CA SER A 96 5.65 -20.68 32.26
C SER A 96 4.63 -19.54 32.43
N LYS A 97 3.46 -19.85 33.02
CA LYS A 97 2.42 -18.83 33.31
C LYS A 97 2.90 -17.72 34.24
N ASN A 98 3.94 -17.98 35.04
CA ASN A 98 4.56 -17.01 35.96
C ASN A 98 5.75 -16.23 35.34
N ALA A 99 5.98 -16.33 34.02
CA ALA A 99 7.12 -15.68 33.37
C ALA A 99 7.06 -14.15 33.45
N THR A 100 8.25 -13.53 33.51
CA THR A 100 8.43 -12.08 33.50
C THR A 100 8.29 -11.50 32.08
N ALA A 101 7.95 -10.21 31.96
CA ALA A 101 7.87 -9.52 30.67
C ALA A 101 9.17 -9.59 29.84
N SER A 102 10.33 -9.64 30.51
CA SER A 102 11.64 -9.87 29.89
C SER A 102 11.78 -11.25 29.25
N GLU A 103 11.24 -12.29 29.89
CA GLU A 103 11.29 -13.68 29.39
C GLU A 103 10.30 -13.88 28.24
N ILE A 104 9.07 -13.36 28.36
CA ILE A 104 8.07 -13.32 27.29
C ILE A 104 8.66 -12.68 26.02
N LYS A 105 9.31 -11.52 26.18
CA LYS A 105 9.99 -10.82 25.08
C LYS A 105 11.13 -11.67 24.49
N LYS A 106 11.98 -12.27 25.32
CA LYS A 106 13.11 -13.09 24.86
C LYS A 106 12.65 -14.33 24.08
N ALA A 107 11.60 -15.00 24.56
CA ALA A 107 11.00 -16.16 23.90
C ALA A 107 10.45 -15.81 22.51
N TYR A 108 9.65 -14.74 22.41
CA TYR A 108 9.10 -14.26 21.13
C TYR A 108 10.18 -13.97 20.08
N TYR A 109 11.23 -13.21 20.42
CA TYR A 109 12.30 -12.90 19.45
C TYR A 109 13.11 -14.15 19.06
N GLY A 110 13.31 -15.10 19.98
CA GLY A 110 13.95 -16.39 19.68
C GLY A 110 13.13 -17.23 18.70
N GLN A 111 11.85 -17.45 18.99
CA GLN A 111 10.94 -18.21 18.12
C GLN A 111 10.75 -17.54 16.76
N ARG A 112 10.56 -16.22 16.72
CA ARG A 112 10.46 -15.46 15.47
C ARG A 112 11.70 -15.66 14.59
N SER A 113 12.90 -15.59 15.17
CA SER A 113 14.13 -15.82 14.41
C SER A 113 14.25 -17.25 13.89
N TYR A 114 13.79 -18.24 14.66
CA TYR A 114 13.77 -19.64 14.23
C TYR A 114 12.76 -19.85 13.09
N ILE A 115 11.52 -19.40 13.26
CA ILE A 115 10.44 -19.56 12.27
C ILE A 115 10.78 -18.83 10.97
N GLN A 116 11.38 -17.64 11.03
CA GLN A 116 11.81 -16.90 9.84
C GLN A 116 12.89 -17.64 9.01
N ILE A 117 13.63 -18.58 9.60
CA ILE A 117 14.52 -19.48 8.86
C ILE A 117 13.69 -20.59 8.18
N GLN A 118 12.73 -21.18 8.91
CA GLN A 118 11.88 -22.30 8.44
C GLN A 118 10.84 -21.90 7.37
N ILE A 119 10.38 -20.64 7.32
CA ILE A 119 9.40 -20.13 6.33
C ILE A 119 9.86 -20.31 4.87
N LYS A 120 11.17 -20.50 4.63
CA LYS A 120 11.70 -20.78 3.29
C LYS A 120 11.34 -22.18 2.78
N ASP A 121 11.09 -23.11 3.69
CA ASP A 121 11.01 -24.53 3.39
C ASP A 121 9.59 -25.10 3.63
N ASP A 122 8.82 -24.57 4.62
CA ASP A 122 7.50 -25.10 5.00
C ASP A 122 6.36 -24.05 5.04
N PRO A 123 5.18 -24.30 4.41
CA PRO A 123 4.02 -23.41 4.52
C PRO A 123 3.32 -23.47 5.89
N GLU A 124 3.60 -24.48 6.73
CA GLU A 124 3.11 -24.53 8.11
C GLU A 124 3.84 -23.55 9.04
N ALA A 125 5.05 -23.13 8.68
CA ALA A 125 5.82 -22.18 9.48
C ALA A 125 5.11 -20.83 9.57
N GLU A 126 4.37 -20.43 8.53
CA GLU A 126 3.55 -19.22 8.50
C GLU A 126 2.39 -19.26 9.53
N LYS A 127 1.70 -20.39 9.67
CA LYS A 127 0.65 -20.54 10.69
C LYS A 127 1.22 -20.45 12.11
N LYS A 128 2.35 -21.12 12.35
CA LYS A 128 3.10 -21.07 13.62
C LYS A 128 3.61 -19.65 13.90
N PHE A 129 3.99 -18.89 12.87
CA PHE A 129 4.36 -17.47 13.01
C PHE A 129 3.19 -16.61 13.48
N GLN A 130 2.00 -16.80 12.89
CA GLN A 130 0.78 -16.08 13.26
C GLN A 130 0.34 -16.39 14.70
N GLU A 131 0.38 -17.67 15.12
CA GLU A 131 0.12 -18.10 16.49
C GLU A 131 1.10 -17.44 17.51
N VAL A 132 2.40 -17.45 17.21
CA VAL A 132 3.44 -16.82 18.05
C VAL A 132 3.29 -15.30 18.13
N GLN A 133 2.84 -14.64 17.05
CA GLN A 133 2.57 -13.20 17.07
C GLN A 133 1.34 -12.88 17.93
N LYS A 134 0.21 -13.60 17.75
CA LYS A 134 -0.98 -13.46 18.62
C LYS A 134 -0.63 -13.62 20.10
N ALA A 135 0.10 -14.69 20.43
CA ALA A 135 0.52 -14.98 21.79
C ALA A 135 1.35 -13.84 22.41
N TYR A 136 2.28 -13.26 21.64
CA TYR A 136 3.07 -12.13 22.12
C TYR A 136 2.24 -10.85 22.29
N GLU A 137 1.29 -10.55 21.39
CA GLU A 137 0.45 -9.34 21.49
C GLU A 137 -0.45 -9.35 22.73
N VAL A 138 -0.95 -10.52 23.14
CA VAL A 138 -1.77 -10.68 24.36
C VAL A 138 -0.91 -10.70 25.62
N LEU A 139 0.20 -11.43 25.64
CA LEU A 139 1.05 -11.59 26.83
C LEU A 139 2.00 -10.39 27.08
N LYS A 140 2.15 -9.48 26.12
CA LYS A 140 2.96 -8.25 26.26
C LYS A 140 2.29 -7.18 27.12
N ASP A 141 0.97 -7.03 26.99
CA ASP A 141 0.21 -5.98 27.69
C ASP A 141 -0.40 -6.60 28.96
N GLU A 142 0.04 -6.13 30.14
CA GLU A 142 -0.29 -6.72 31.44
C GLU A 142 -1.80 -6.84 31.70
N GLU A 143 -2.59 -5.86 31.27
CA GLU A 143 -4.06 -5.88 31.37
C GLU A 143 -4.70 -6.99 30.51
N LYS A 144 -4.20 -7.21 29.30
CA LYS A 144 -4.69 -8.29 28.41
C LYS A 144 -4.26 -9.66 28.90
N ARG A 145 -3.04 -9.78 29.44
CA ARG A 145 -2.57 -10.99 30.12
C ARG A 145 -3.50 -11.36 31.26
N GLN A 146 -3.85 -10.40 32.13
CA GLN A 146 -4.77 -10.63 33.24
C GLN A 146 -6.18 -11.02 32.78
N GLN A 147 -6.70 -10.42 31.71
CA GLN A 147 -7.98 -10.81 31.10
C GLN A 147 -7.93 -12.23 30.51
N TYR A 148 -6.85 -12.57 29.81
CA TYR A 148 -6.62 -13.91 29.26
C TYR A 148 -6.51 -14.97 30.36
N ASP A 149 -5.78 -14.68 31.44
CA ASP A 149 -5.63 -15.57 32.59
C ASP A 149 -6.95 -15.77 33.38
N GLN A 150 -7.87 -14.79 33.34
CA GLN A 150 -9.21 -14.87 33.95
C GLN A 150 -10.23 -15.63 33.08
N ILE A 151 -10.17 -15.46 31.76
CA ILE A 151 -11.19 -15.94 30.81
C ILE A 151 -10.82 -17.33 30.24
N GLY A 152 -9.52 -17.62 30.10
CA GLY A 152 -9.00 -18.85 29.49
C GLY A 152 -8.92 -18.80 27.97
N HIS A 153 -8.03 -19.62 27.41
CA HIS A 153 -7.65 -19.59 25.99
C HIS A 153 -8.83 -19.77 25.02
N GLU A 154 -9.63 -20.82 25.22
CA GLU A 154 -10.74 -21.16 24.32
C GLU A 154 -11.80 -20.05 24.25
N ALA A 155 -12.13 -19.45 25.39
CA ALA A 155 -13.09 -18.35 25.46
C ALA A 155 -12.50 -17.04 24.91
N PHE A 156 -11.20 -16.79 25.09
CA PHE A 156 -10.51 -15.63 24.54
C PHE A 156 -10.39 -15.67 23.01
N GLU A 157 -9.99 -16.80 22.42
CA GLU A 157 -10.00 -16.98 20.95
C GLU A 157 -11.43 -16.92 20.38
N ARG A 158 -12.43 -17.51 21.05
CA ARG A 158 -13.83 -17.43 20.59
C ARG A 158 -14.36 -15.99 20.58
N ALA A 159 -14.00 -15.19 21.58
CA ALA A 159 -14.32 -13.77 21.61
C ALA A 159 -13.53 -12.99 20.54
N GLY A 160 -12.24 -13.28 20.35
CA GLY A 160 -11.39 -12.66 19.33
C GLY A 160 -11.79 -12.96 17.88
N ASN A 161 -12.53 -14.05 17.63
CA ASN A 161 -13.09 -14.38 16.31
C ASN A 161 -14.55 -13.93 16.12
N GLY A 162 -15.14 -13.20 17.09
CA GLY A 162 -16.48 -12.63 16.98
C GLY A 162 -17.65 -13.61 17.21
N GLU A 163 -17.39 -14.78 17.79
CA GLU A 163 -18.37 -15.86 18.00
C GLU A 163 -18.85 -15.97 19.46
N GLY A 164 -18.78 -14.87 20.22
CA GLY A 164 -19.14 -14.77 21.63
C GLY A 164 -19.99 -13.52 21.94
N PRO A 165 -20.87 -13.56 22.96
CA PRO A 165 -21.77 -12.46 23.27
C PRO A 165 -21.05 -11.31 23.99
N GLY A 166 -20.83 -10.20 23.28
CA GLY A 166 -20.64 -8.87 23.88
C GLY A 166 -19.27 -8.56 24.52
N PHE A 167 -18.21 -9.30 24.17
CA PHE A 167 -16.85 -9.04 24.65
C PHE A 167 -15.87 -9.00 23.47
N ASP A 168 -15.29 -7.81 23.18
CA ASP A 168 -14.27 -7.58 22.16
C ASP A 168 -12.87 -7.46 22.83
N PRO A 169 -12.09 -8.55 23.02
CA PRO A 169 -10.78 -8.49 23.68
C PRO A 169 -9.71 -7.69 22.91
N PHE A 170 -9.96 -7.37 21.64
CA PHE A 170 -9.08 -6.55 20.79
C PHE A 170 -9.54 -5.09 20.66
N GLY A 171 -10.69 -4.74 21.26
CA GLY A 171 -11.28 -3.40 21.21
C GLY A 171 -11.91 -3.05 19.84
N SER A 172 -12.94 -2.20 19.87
CA SER A 172 -13.73 -1.84 18.69
C SER A 172 -12.89 -1.14 17.61
N GLY A 173 -12.43 -1.92 16.63
CA GLY A 173 -11.71 -1.45 15.44
C GLY A 173 -10.43 -2.20 15.10
N PHE A 174 -9.91 -3.07 15.98
CA PHE A 174 -8.64 -3.76 15.73
C PHE A 174 -8.81 -5.19 15.20
N ASN A 175 -9.18 -5.29 13.92
CA ASN A 175 -8.97 -6.52 13.16
C ASN A 175 -7.46 -6.61 12.82
N PRO A 176 -6.66 -7.55 13.37
CA PRO A 176 -5.23 -7.65 13.05
C PRO A 176 -4.98 -7.91 11.56
N PHE A 177 -5.92 -8.58 10.89
CA PHE A 177 -5.90 -8.79 9.44
C PHE A 177 -6.21 -7.53 8.61
N GLN A 178 -6.68 -6.44 9.22
CA GLN A 178 -7.09 -5.22 8.51
C GLN A 178 -6.06 -4.09 8.70
N ASP A 179 -5.45 -3.96 9.88
CA ASP A 179 -4.46 -2.91 10.16
C ASP A 179 -3.03 -3.25 9.72
N ILE A 180 -2.67 -4.53 9.55
CA ILE A 180 -1.40 -4.89 8.87
C ILE A 180 -1.45 -4.44 7.40
N PHE A 181 -2.56 -4.68 6.68
CA PHE A 181 -2.73 -4.20 5.31
C PHE A 181 -2.81 -2.66 5.23
N ARG A 182 -3.54 -1.98 6.13
CA ARG A 182 -3.62 -0.49 6.13
C ARG A 182 -2.30 0.22 6.41
N ASN A 183 -1.36 -0.43 7.09
CA ASN A 183 -0.05 0.14 7.40
C ASN A 183 1.06 -0.32 6.44
N ALA A 184 0.96 -1.52 5.84
CA ALA A 184 1.85 -1.95 4.76
C ALA A 184 1.63 -1.11 3.47
N ASP A 185 0.38 -0.83 3.09
CA ASP A 185 0.08 -0.06 1.87
C ASP A 185 0.51 1.42 1.95
N LYS A 186 0.67 1.98 3.15
CA LYS A 186 1.19 3.34 3.34
C LYS A 186 2.72 3.42 3.23
N LEU A 187 3.43 2.30 3.31
CA LEU A 187 4.90 2.29 3.41
C LEU A 187 5.62 1.99 2.08
N SER A 188 4.90 1.61 1.03
CA SER A 188 5.50 1.12 -0.22
C SER A 188 5.63 2.15 -1.37
N ARG A 189 4.97 3.32 -1.30
CA ARG A 189 4.90 4.28 -2.43
C ARG A 189 5.35 5.70 -2.13
N ASP A 190 5.11 6.21 -0.93
CA ASP A 190 5.40 7.60 -0.53
C ASP A 190 6.81 7.76 0.10
N ALA A 191 7.76 6.91 -0.29
CA ALA A 191 9.14 6.99 0.19
C ALA A 191 9.84 8.27 -0.33
N PRO A 192 10.49 9.08 0.52
CA PRO A 192 11.13 10.32 0.10
C PRO A 192 12.33 10.01 -0.83
N LYS A 193 12.21 10.43 -2.09
CA LYS A 193 13.24 10.18 -3.12
C LYS A 193 14.42 11.12 -2.90
N THR A 194 15.63 10.58 -2.92
CA THR A 194 16.85 11.39 -2.86
C THR A 194 17.30 11.77 -4.27
N LEU A 195 17.60 13.05 -4.48
CA LEU A 195 18.14 13.58 -5.72
C LEU A 195 19.55 14.11 -5.48
N SER A 196 20.53 13.60 -6.20
CA SER A 196 21.89 14.14 -6.24
C SER A 196 22.02 15.12 -7.41
N ILE A 197 22.28 16.39 -7.11
CA ILE A 197 22.50 17.44 -8.13
C ILE A 197 23.93 17.99 -8.01
N LEU A 198 24.56 18.29 -9.15
CA LEU A 198 25.82 19.03 -9.16
C LEU A 198 25.51 20.53 -9.16
N THR A 199 25.97 21.24 -8.14
CA THR A 199 25.66 22.66 -7.92
C THR A 199 26.81 23.38 -7.22
N GLU A 200 26.70 24.69 -7.05
CA GLU A 200 27.65 25.47 -6.26
C GLU A 200 27.29 25.35 -4.78
N LEU A 201 28.28 24.99 -3.96
CA LEU A 201 28.19 24.82 -2.52
C LEU A 201 29.04 25.89 -1.82
N ALA A 202 28.63 26.32 -0.63
CA ALA A 202 29.46 27.19 0.19
C ALA A 202 30.82 26.52 0.47
N CYS A 203 31.91 27.26 0.37
CA CYS A 203 33.24 26.70 0.55
C CYS A 203 33.50 26.38 2.04
N ASN A 204 33.46 25.08 2.38
CA ASN A 204 33.68 24.57 3.73
C ASN A 204 35.00 25.09 4.36
N THR A 205 36.08 25.26 3.58
CA THR A 205 37.38 25.71 4.09
C THR A 205 37.37 27.14 4.64
N CYS A 206 36.47 28.01 4.16
CA CYS A 206 36.38 29.41 4.59
C CYS A 206 35.00 29.80 5.14
N GLY A 207 34.09 28.84 5.30
CA GLY A 207 32.69 29.12 5.69
C GLY A 207 31.97 30.08 4.75
N GLY A 208 32.33 30.11 3.45
CA GLY A 208 31.78 31.07 2.49
C GLY A 208 32.30 32.51 2.59
N THR A 209 33.29 32.82 3.44
CA THR A 209 33.85 34.19 3.53
C THR A 209 34.76 34.57 2.36
N GLY A 210 35.38 33.57 1.72
CA GLY A 210 36.31 33.75 0.60
C GLY A 210 37.77 33.95 1.04
N VAL A 211 38.01 34.04 2.35
CA VAL A 211 39.32 34.29 2.97
C VAL A 211 39.73 33.14 3.88
N PRO A 212 41.03 32.89 4.13
CA PRO A 212 41.45 31.83 5.04
C PRO A 212 40.93 32.07 6.46
N PRO A 213 40.53 31.02 7.21
CA PRO A 213 40.09 31.17 8.59
C PRO A 213 41.18 31.85 9.44
N GLY A 214 40.78 32.78 10.30
CA GLY A 214 41.68 33.59 11.13
C GLY A 214 42.17 34.90 10.50
N THR A 215 42.04 35.08 9.17
CA THR A 215 42.37 36.38 8.55
C THR A 215 41.27 37.42 8.82
N ARG A 216 41.67 38.61 9.28
CA ARG A 216 40.76 39.75 9.51
C ARG A 216 40.90 40.76 8.35
N PRO A 217 39.85 41.03 7.56
CA PRO A 217 39.91 42.05 6.53
C PRO A 217 40.08 43.44 7.13
N GLU A 218 41.05 44.21 6.64
CA GLU A 218 41.29 45.59 7.08
C GLU A 218 40.30 46.55 6.42
N THR A 219 39.92 47.63 7.10
CA THR A 219 39.05 48.66 6.50
C THR A 219 39.83 49.43 5.44
N CYS A 220 39.27 49.57 4.22
CA CYS A 220 39.97 50.24 3.12
C CYS A 220 40.17 51.73 3.46
N LYS A 221 41.43 52.13 3.65
CA LYS A 221 41.81 53.50 4.04
C LYS A 221 41.33 54.58 3.05
N ARG A 222 41.26 54.25 1.75
CA ARG A 222 40.85 55.20 0.68
C ARG A 222 39.37 55.59 0.71
N CYS A 223 38.48 54.63 0.97
CA CYS A 223 37.02 54.88 1.05
C CYS A 223 36.47 54.81 2.48
N ARG A 224 37.33 54.62 3.49
CA ARG A 224 36.98 54.47 4.92
C ARG A 224 35.85 53.46 5.18
N GLY A 225 35.85 52.35 4.44
CA GLY A 225 34.82 51.31 4.56
C GLY A 225 33.61 51.45 3.63
N SER A 226 33.35 52.61 3.03
CA SER A 226 32.14 52.85 2.22
C SER A 226 32.07 52.14 0.86
N GLY A 227 33.17 51.52 0.41
CA GLY A 227 33.25 50.85 -0.90
C GLY A 227 33.29 51.78 -2.11
N MET A 228 32.93 53.05 -1.96
CA MET A 228 32.81 54.02 -3.05
C MET A 228 33.70 55.25 -2.81
N THR A 229 33.96 56.01 -3.87
CA THR A 229 34.70 57.27 -3.83
C THR A 229 33.91 58.33 -4.57
N ILE A 230 33.72 59.49 -3.94
CA ILE A 230 33.04 60.64 -4.53
C ILE A 230 34.09 61.52 -5.21
N SER A 231 33.92 61.77 -6.50
CA SER A 231 34.69 62.73 -7.28
C SER A 231 33.81 63.94 -7.57
N GLN A 232 34.28 65.14 -7.26
CA GLN A 232 33.55 66.39 -7.49
C GLN A 232 34.18 67.12 -8.68
N ASN A 233 33.45 67.23 -9.78
CA ASN A 233 33.89 67.96 -10.98
C ASN A 233 32.91 69.13 -11.22
N GLY A 234 33.23 70.29 -10.64
CA GLY A 234 32.34 71.45 -10.65
C GLY A 234 31.04 71.19 -9.86
N PRO A 235 29.86 71.60 -10.37
CA PRO A 235 28.59 71.43 -9.66
C PRO A 235 28.07 69.99 -9.62
N PHE A 236 28.76 69.03 -10.25
CA PHE A 236 28.35 67.64 -10.32
C PHE A 236 29.21 66.73 -9.43
N THR A 237 28.55 65.90 -8.62
CA THR A 237 29.18 64.85 -7.83
C THR A 237 29.02 63.50 -8.54
N LEU A 238 30.14 62.85 -8.84
CA LEU A 238 30.17 61.52 -9.44
C LEU A 238 30.64 60.51 -8.40
N GLN A 239 29.77 59.57 -8.05
CA GLN A 239 30.09 58.47 -7.15
C GLN A 239 30.57 57.26 -7.96
N SER A 240 31.83 56.87 -7.78
CA SER A 240 32.43 55.70 -8.42
C SER A 240 32.69 54.58 -7.39
N THR A 241 32.88 53.35 -7.85
CA THR A 241 33.44 52.30 -6.99
C THR A 241 34.87 52.67 -6.60
N CYS A 242 35.28 52.33 -5.36
CA CYS A 242 36.62 52.61 -4.88
C CYS A 242 37.63 51.67 -5.57
N PRO A 243 38.60 52.20 -6.35
CA PRO A 243 39.51 51.35 -7.13
C PRO A 243 40.46 50.51 -6.24
N ASN A 244 40.60 50.87 -4.96
CA ASN A 244 41.51 50.19 -4.03
C ASN A 244 40.87 49.00 -3.28
N CYS A 245 39.54 48.85 -3.32
CA CYS A 245 38.84 47.69 -2.74
C CYS A 245 37.74 47.11 -3.65
N GLY A 246 37.58 47.62 -4.88
CA GLY A 246 36.63 47.11 -5.86
C GLY A 246 35.16 47.18 -5.43
N GLY A 247 34.81 48.07 -4.49
CA GLY A 247 33.47 48.12 -3.88
C GLY A 247 33.35 47.44 -2.52
N ALA A 248 34.24 46.52 -2.14
CA ALA A 248 34.07 45.67 -0.95
C ALA A 248 34.22 46.40 0.40
N GLY A 249 34.66 47.67 0.41
CA GLY A 249 34.89 48.47 1.63
C GLY A 249 36.09 48.01 2.48
N LYS A 250 36.51 46.75 2.35
CA LYS A 250 37.62 46.12 3.09
C LYS A 250 38.70 45.63 2.12
N ILE A 251 39.93 45.53 2.63
CA ILE A 251 41.10 44.99 1.94
C ILE A 251 41.48 43.68 2.62
N VAL A 252 41.86 42.69 1.81
CA VAL A 252 42.17 41.34 2.22
C VAL A 252 43.60 41.01 1.81
N SER A 253 44.42 40.51 2.72
CA SER A 253 45.82 40.16 2.47
C SER A 253 46.00 38.82 1.76
N SER A 254 45.06 37.88 1.90
CA SER A 254 45.11 36.57 1.26
C SER A 254 43.73 35.96 1.01
N PHE A 255 43.57 35.27 -0.11
CA PHE A 255 42.33 34.59 -0.50
C PHE A 255 42.34 33.11 -0.09
N CYS A 256 41.17 32.54 0.16
CA CYS A 256 41.03 31.12 0.45
C CYS A 256 41.52 30.29 -0.76
N LYS A 257 42.46 29.36 -0.55
CA LYS A 257 43.04 28.53 -1.61
C LYS A 257 42.01 27.65 -2.32
N SER A 258 41.02 27.12 -1.58
CA SER A 258 40.01 26.18 -2.10
C SER A 258 39.01 26.83 -3.08
N CYS A 259 38.46 28.01 -2.75
CA CYS A 259 37.52 28.73 -3.62
C CYS A 259 38.15 29.89 -4.40
N LYS A 260 39.45 30.19 -4.20
CA LYS A 260 40.19 31.28 -4.86
C LYS A 260 39.46 32.64 -4.73
N GLY A 261 38.94 32.93 -3.53
CA GLY A 261 38.17 34.14 -3.25
C GLY A 261 36.69 34.09 -3.66
N LYS A 262 36.25 33.12 -4.47
CA LYS A 262 34.88 33.04 -5.02
C LYS A 262 33.80 32.60 -4.02
N ARG A 263 34.16 32.26 -2.79
CA ARG A 263 33.28 31.85 -1.67
C ARG A 263 32.52 30.53 -1.86
N VAL A 264 32.24 30.11 -3.08
CA VAL A 264 31.60 28.84 -3.44
C VAL A 264 32.57 27.88 -4.17
N VAL A 265 32.22 26.60 -4.18
CA VAL A 265 32.91 25.51 -4.89
C VAL A 265 31.88 24.59 -5.54
N LYS A 266 32.18 24.00 -6.70
CA LYS A 266 31.28 23.02 -7.33
C LYS A 266 31.30 21.69 -6.55
N GLY A 267 30.14 21.10 -6.30
CA GLY A 267 30.03 19.81 -5.63
C GLY A 267 28.64 19.18 -5.76
N THR A 268 28.49 17.95 -5.28
CA THR A 268 27.23 17.21 -5.28
C THR A 268 26.41 17.52 -4.03
N LYS A 269 25.18 17.98 -4.21
CA LYS A 269 24.19 18.21 -3.14
C LYS A 269 23.12 17.13 -3.22
N THR A 270 22.88 16.44 -2.10
CA THR A 270 21.76 15.49 -1.99
C THR A 270 20.57 16.20 -1.38
N VAL A 271 19.45 16.23 -2.09
CA VAL A 271 18.19 16.84 -1.65
C VAL A 271 17.13 15.76 -1.52
N LYS A 272 16.39 15.74 -0.41
CA LYS A 272 15.23 14.85 -0.23
C LYS A 272 14.01 15.50 -0.86
N LEU A 273 13.44 14.87 -1.88
CA LEU A 273 12.19 15.25 -2.51
C LEU A 273 11.06 14.35 -1.99
N ASN A 274 10.08 14.96 -1.35
CA ASN A 274 8.80 14.31 -1.10
C ASN A 274 7.89 14.53 -2.32
N VAL A 275 7.54 13.45 -3.01
CA VAL A 275 6.59 13.48 -4.15
C VAL A 275 5.24 13.05 -3.62
N MET A 276 4.27 13.96 -3.62
CA MET A 276 2.92 13.64 -3.15
C MET A 276 2.24 12.62 -4.08
N PRO A 277 1.43 11.69 -3.55
CA PRO A 277 0.61 10.81 -4.39
C PRO A 277 -0.39 11.64 -5.20
N GLY A 278 -0.55 11.30 -6.47
CA GLY A 278 -1.43 12.01 -7.40
C GLY A 278 -0.78 13.06 -8.29
N VAL A 279 0.50 13.38 -8.11
CA VAL A 279 1.24 14.34 -8.95
C VAL A 279 1.15 14.00 -10.44
N ASP A 280 0.91 15.01 -11.26
CA ASP A 280 0.74 14.90 -12.72
C ASP A 280 2.05 15.10 -13.51
N ASN A 281 2.00 14.82 -14.81
CA ASN A 281 3.13 14.99 -15.71
C ASN A 281 3.46 16.48 -15.95
N ASN A 282 4.74 16.83 -15.93
CA ASN A 282 5.28 18.20 -16.00
C ASN A 282 4.95 19.11 -14.80
N GLU A 283 4.41 18.57 -13.69
CA GLU A 283 4.27 19.34 -12.46
C GLU A 283 5.65 19.71 -11.87
N THR A 284 5.79 20.95 -11.39
CA THR A 284 7.06 21.45 -10.83
C THR A 284 6.98 21.64 -9.33
N ILE A 285 7.78 20.88 -8.59
CA ILE A 285 7.92 21.02 -7.13
C ILE A 285 9.07 21.98 -6.83
N LYS A 286 8.75 23.06 -6.11
CA LYS A 286 9.74 24.02 -5.58
C LYS A 286 10.22 23.54 -4.21
N ILE A 287 11.53 23.31 -4.08
CA ILE A 287 12.19 23.04 -2.80
C ILE A 287 12.98 24.30 -2.40
N PRO A 288 12.55 25.04 -1.36
CA PRO A 288 13.17 26.30 -1.00
C PRO A 288 14.61 26.11 -0.48
N ARG A 289 15.49 27.08 -0.76
CA ARG A 289 16.91 27.10 -0.32
C ARG A 289 17.73 25.85 -0.66
N SER A 290 17.24 25.03 -1.59
CA SER A 290 17.83 23.74 -1.95
C SER A 290 18.66 23.76 -3.23
N GLY A 291 18.66 24.87 -3.95
CA GLY A 291 19.54 25.16 -5.09
C GLY A 291 20.99 25.48 -4.67
N GLY A 292 21.71 26.19 -5.53
CA GLY A 292 23.11 26.58 -5.30
C GLY A 292 23.27 27.62 -4.18
N ALA A 293 24.44 27.61 -3.54
CA ALA A 293 24.85 28.65 -2.61
C ALA A 293 25.13 29.97 -3.35
N ASP A 294 24.77 31.09 -2.74
CA ASP A 294 25.04 32.42 -3.27
C ASP A 294 26.52 32.79 -3.03
N PRO A 295 27.30 33.17 -4.07
CA PRO A 295 28.65 33.70 -3.92
C PRO A 295 28.76 34.90 -2.98
N ASP A 296 27.74 35.75 -2.86
CA ASP A 296 27.77 36.91 -1.98
C ASP A 296 27.57 36.56 -0.49
N GLY A 297 27.22 35.31 -0.18
CA GLY A 297 27.05 34.81 1.19
C GLY A 297 25.63 34.95 1.72
N ASN A 298 24.66 35.24 0.85
CA ASN A 298 23.23 35.25 1.20
C ASN A 298 22.68 33.81 1.34
N HIS A 299 21.35 33.69 1.37
CA HIS A 299 20.68 32.40 1.36
C HIS A 299 20.89 31.65 0.02
N PRO A 300 21.01 30.30 0.04
CA PRO A 300 21.01 29.52 -1.18
C PRO A 300 19.72 29.73 -1.98
N GLY A 301 19.82 29.62 -3.30
CA GLY A 301 18.67 29.67 -4.21
C GLY A 301 17.72 28.49 -4.05
N ASP A 302 16.59 28.54 -4.76
CA ASP A 302 15.58 27.47 -4.74
C ASP A 302 15.89 26.39 -5.79
N LEU A 303 15.45 25.16 -5.54
CA LEU A 303 15.51 24.07 -6.52
C LEU A 303 14.11 23.81 -7.07
N TYR A 304 13.95 23.91 -8.39
CA TYR A 304 12.72 23.54 -9.10
C TYR A 304 12.89 22.17 -9.73
N VAL A 305 12.08 21.19 -9.30
CA VAL A 305 12.10 19.83 -9.83
C VAL A 305 10.83 19.61 -10.65
N MET A 306 10.97 19.57 -11.98
CA MET A 306 9.88 19.18 -12.87
C MET A 306 9.78 17.66 -12.94
N ILE A 307 8.63 17.11 -12.55
CA ILE A 307 8.37 15.68 -12.58
C ILE A 307 7.91 15.28 -13.97
N LYS A 308 8.51 14.21 -14.50
CA LYS A 308 8.04 13.55 -15.71
C LYS A 308 7.60 12.14 -15.39
N VAL A 309 6.34 11.84 -15.70
CA VAL A 309 5.79 10.49 -15.57
C VAL A 309 6.28 9.67 -16.76
N ARG A 310 6.83 8.49 -16.50
CA ARG A 310 7.22 7.54 -17.56
C ARG A 310 5.97 6.85 -18.07
N GLU A 311 5.88 6.66 -19.39
CA GLU A 311 4.85 5.83 -20.01
C GLU A 311 5.00 4.36 -19.58
N ASP A 312 3.89 3.75 -19.20
CA ASP A 312 3.82 2.37 -18.74
C ASP A 312 3.20 1.49 -19.85
N PRO A 313 3.70 0.25 -20.07
CA PRO A 313 3.20 -0.63 -21.14
C PRO A 313 1.80 -1.22 -20.88
N VAL A 314 1.33 -1.22 -19.62
CA VAL A 314 0.02 -1.76 -19.24
C VAL A 314 -0.98 -0.63 -18.98
N PHE A 315 -0.55 0.43 -18.30
CA PHE A 315 -1.42 1.51 -17.84
C PHE A 315 -1.26 2.81 -18.64
N ARG A 316 -2.35 3.24 -19.28
CA ARG A 316 -2.45 4.56 -19.92
C ARG A 316 -3.13 5.54 -18.96
N ARG A 317 -2.44 6.60 -18.53
CA ARG A 317 -2.95 7.59 -17.56
C ARG A 317 -3.63 8.78 -18.25
N GLU A 318 -4.87 9.07 -17.87
CA GLU A 318 -5.62 10.26 -18.29
C GLU A 318 -6.03 11.07 -17.05
N GLY A 319 -5.12 11.94 -16.59
CA GLY A 319 -5.30 12.72 -15.36
C GLY A 319 -5.31 11.83 -14.10
N ALA A 320 -6.43 11.78 -13.41
CA ALA A 320 -6.63 10.90 -12.26
C ALA A 320 -7.10 9.49 -12.65
N ASP A 321 -7.63 9.33 -13.86
CA ASP A 321 -8.16 8.05 -14.34
C ASP A 321 -7.06 7.25 -15.06
N ILE A 322 -7.22 5.92 -15.08
CA ILE A 322 -6.32 5.01 -15.79
C ILE A 322 -7.09 4.12 -16.75
N HIS A 323 -6.44 3.75 -17.85
CA HIS A 323 -6.98 2.86 -18.87
C HIS A 323 -6.06 1.65 -19.00
N VAL A 324 -6.65 0.47 -19.06
CA VAL A 324 -5.98 -0.82 -19.24
C VAL A 324 -6.70 -1.61 -20.32
N ASP A 325 -5.94 -2.27 -21.19
CA ASP A 325 -6.47 -3.08 -22.28
C ASP A 325 -6.48 -4.56 -21.86
N ALA A 326 -7.65 -5.08 -21.52
CA ALA A 326 -7.83 -6.46 -21.10
C ALA A 326 -8.14 -7.35 -22.31
N VAL A 327 -7.32 -8.36 -22.54
CA VAL A 327 -7.45 -9.27 -23.68
C VAL A 327 -8.36 -10.44 -23.32
N LEU A 328 -9.47 -10.58 -24.06
CA LEU A 328 -10.42 -11.68 -23.95
C LEU A 328 -10.17 -12.72 -25.05
N SER A 329 -10.44 -14.00 -24.75
CA SER A 329 -10.65 -15.00 -25.80
C SER A 329 -12.04 -14.87 -26.44
N ILE A 330 -12.21 -15.35 -27.67
CA ILE A 330 -13.50 -15.40 -28.37
C ILE A 330 -14.57 -16.07 -27.49
N SER A 331 -14.24 -17.21 -26.88
CA SER A 331 -15.16 -17.95 -25.99
C SER A 331 -15.60 -17.14 -24.77
N GLN A 332 -14.70 -16.37 -24.15
CA GLN A 332 -15.06 -15.48 -23.02
C GLN A 332 -15.87 -14.27 -23.45
N ALA A 333 -15.68 -13.77 -24.67
CA ALA A 333 -16.48 -12.67 -25.22
C ALA A 333 -17.93 -13.11 -25.48
N ILE A 334 -18.11 -14.28 -26.10
CA ILE A 334 -19.42 -14.87 -26.41
C ILE A 334 -20.12 -15.37 -25.14
N LEU A 335 -19.51 -16.28 -24.38
CA LEU A 335 -20.13 -16.97 -23.24
C LEU A 335 -20.06 -16.16 -21.93
N GLY A 336 -19.28 -15.08 -21.90
CA GLY A 336 -18.95 -14.37 -20.67
C GLY A 336 -17.97 -15.15 -19.78
N GLY A 337 -17.85 -14.73 -18.53
CA GLY A 337 -17.01 -15.40 -17.53
C GLY A 337 -16.36 -14.41 -16.57
N THR A 338 -15.12 -14.69 -16.17
CA THR A 338 -14.29 -13.81 -15.35
C THR A 338 -12.90 -13.68 -15.94
N ILE A 339 -12.28 -12.52 -15.75
CA ILE A 339 -10.88 -12.22 -16.10
C ILE A 339 -10.20 -11.50 -14.94
N GLN A 340 -8.91 -11.77 -14.73
CA GLN A 340 -8.08 -10.97 -13.82
C GLN A 340 -7.56 -9.74 -14.57
N VAL A 341 -7.82 -8.56 -14.02
CA VAL A 341 -7.33 -7.29 -14.54
C VAL A 341 -6.32 -6.72 -13.56
N PRO A 342 -5.09 -6.38 -13.99
CA PRO A 342 -4.11 -5.78 -13.12
C PRO A 342 -4.53 -4.35 -12.80
N THR A 343 -4.60 -3.99 -11.52
CA THR A 343 -4.84 -2.61 -11.08
C THR A 343 -3.60 -2.06 -10.38
N LEU A 344 -3.52 -0.74 -10.15
CA LEU A 344 -2.37 -0.14 -9.45
C LEU A 344 -2.13 -0.71 -8.04
N THR A 345 -3.13 -1.31 -7.38
CA THR A 345 -2.99 -1.89 -6.02
C THR A 345 -2.83 -3.41 -6.02
N GLY A 346 -2.99 -4.07 -7.16
CA GLY A 346 -3.00 -5.53 -7.30
C GLY A 346 -4.12 -6.02 -8.21
N ASP A 347 -4.17 -7.31 -8.50
CA ASP A 347 -5.11 -7.85 -9.49
C ASP A 347 -6.55 -7.90 -8.95
N VAL A 348 -7.52 -7.58 -9.80
CA VAL A 348 -8.96 -7.61 -9.48
C VAL A 348 -9.68 -8.52 -10.48
N VAL A 349 -10.52 -9.42 -9.98
CA VAL A 349 -11.36 -10.27 -10.82
C VAL A 349 -12.57 -9.47 -11.32
N VAL A 350 -12.67 -9.31 -12.64
CA VAL A 350 -13.77 -8.61 -13.32
C VAL A 350 -14.68 -9.64 -14.00
N LYS A 351 -15.99 -9.50 -13.82
CA LYS A 351 -17.00 -10.34 -14.49
C LYS A 351 -17.28 -9.81 -15.90
N VAL A 352 -17.03 -10.65 -16.91
CA VAL A 352 -17.34 -10.41 -18.32
C VAL A 352 -18.77 -10.90 -18.57
N ARG A 353 -19.58 -10.09 -19.28
CA ARG A 353 -20.95 -10.47 -19.65
C ARG A 353 -20.94 -11.30 -20.94
N PRO A 354 -21.87 -12.26 -21.12
CA PRO A 354 -22.07 -12.87 -22.43
C PRO A 354 -22.35 -11.81 -23.51
N GLY A 355 -21.86 -12.04 -24.72
CA GLY A 355 -21.98 -11.10 -25.85
C GLY A 355 -21.16 -9.81 -25.73
N THR A 356 -20.09 -9.78 -24.91
CA THR A 356 -19.22 -8.60 -24.76
C THR A 356 -18.50 -8.26 -26.07
N GLN A 357 -18.64 -7.03 -26.54
CA GLN A 357 -18.09 -6.59 -27.83
C GLN A 357 -16.64 -6.09 -27.72
N PRO A 358 -15.81 -6.21 -28.76
CA PRO A 358 -14.50 -5.54 -28.82
C PRO A 358 -14.63 -4.02 -28.64
N GLY A 359 -13.74 -3.40 -27.86
CA GLY A 359 -13.79 -1.98 -27.52
C GLY A 359 -14.85 -1.61 -26.46
N GLN A 360 -15.68 -2.56 -26.00
CA GLN A 360 -16.57 -2.33 -24.87
C GLN A 360 -15.74 -2.10 -23.60
N LYS A 361 -16.15 -1.11 -22.79
CA LYS A 361 -15.44 -0.73 -21.56
C LYS A 361 -16.24 -1.00 -20.30
N VAL A 362 -15.54 -1.36 -19.23
CA VAL A 362 -16.06 -1.48 -17.85
C VAL A 362 -15.28 -0.55 -16.94
N VAL A 363 -15.98 0.09 -15.99
CA VAL A 363 -15.38 1.05 -15.06
C VAL A 363 -15.26 0.43 -13.67
N LEU A 364 -14.03 0.29 -13.18
CA LEU A 364 -13.71 -0.08 -11.81
C LEU A 364 -13.57 1.20 -10.98
N ARG A 365 -14.59 1.50 -10.17
CA ARG A 365 -14.66 2.75 -9.42
C ARG A 365 -13.58 2.83 -8.33
N LYS A 366 -12.97 4.01 -8.17
CA LYS A 366 -11.93 4.31 -7.17
C LYS A 366 -10.67 3.44 -7.27
N LYS A 367 -10.34 2.94 -8.48
CA LYS A 367 -9.14 2.13 -8.77
C LYS A 367 -8.07 2.87 -9.58
N GLY A 368 -8.36 4.08 -10.03
CA GLY A 368 -7.40 5.00 -10.62
C GLY A 368 -6.48 5.67 -9.59
N ILE A 369 -5.88 6.77 -10.00
CA ILE A 369 -4.86 7.50 -9.24
C ILE A 369 -5.53 8.40 -8.19
N LYS A 370 -4.89 8.56 -7.03
CA LYS A 370 -5.35 9.47 -5.97
C LYS A 370 -5.41 10.91 -6.48
N ILE A 371 -6.55 11.58 -6.32
CA ILE A 371 -6.71 12.99 -6.70
C ILE A 371 -6.06 13.88 -5.63
N ARG A 372 -5.16 14.77 -6.07
CA ARG A 372 -4.43 15.71 -5.21
C ARG A 372 -5.36 16.48 -4.27
N ASN A 373 -4.91 16.67 -3.03
CA ASN A 373 -5.63 17.38 -1.95
C ASN A 373 -7.02 16.81 -1.60
N SER A 374 -7.35 15.60 -2.06
CA SER A 374 -8.61 14.92 -1.72
C SER A 374 -8.36 13.53 -1.12
N PHE A 375 -9.41 12.94 -0.56
CA PHE A 375 -9.44 11.53 -0.15
C PHE A 375 -9.96 10.61 -1.26
N SER A 376 -10.30 11.16 -2.43
CA SER A 376 -10.84 10.43 -3.57
C SER A 376 -9.74 9.92 -4.50
N PHE A 377 -10.08 8.86 -5.21
CA PHE A 377 -9.30 8.28 -6.30
C PHE A 377 -10.11 8.43 -7.59
N GLY A 378 -9.42 8.54 -8.72
CA GLY A 378 -10.03 8.37 -10.03
C GLY A 378 -10.49 6.93 -10.26
N ASP A 379 -11.05 6.69 -11.43
CA ASP A 379 -11.57 5.40 -11.86
C ASP A 379 -10.59 4.70 -12.82
N GLU A 380 -10.76 3.38 -12.95
CA GLU A 380 -10.01 2.55 -13.90
C GLU A 380 -10.96 2.05 -14.99
N TYR A 381 -10.61 2.31 -16.24
CA TYR A 381 -11.36 1.90 -17.42
C TYR A 381 -10.68 0.70 -18.06
N VAL A 382 -11.34 -0.44 -17.94
CA VAL A 382 -10.94 -1.69 -18.60
C VAL A 382 -11.57 -1.71 -20.00
N HIS A 383 -10.76 -1.61 -21.04
CA HIS A 383 -11.20 -1.80 -22.42
C HIS A 383 -11.01 -3.27 -22.81
N PHE A 384 -12.05 -3.92 -23.32
CA PHE A 384 -11.95 -5.31 -23.74
C PHE A 384 -11.55 -5.44 -25.22
N ASN A 385 -10.41 -6.07 -25.48
CA ASN A 385 -10.00 -6.46 -26.83
C ASN A 385 -10.10 -7.97 -27.00
N VAL A 386 -10.79 -8.45 -28.04
CA VAL A 386 -10.91 -9.88 -28.31
C VAL A 386 -9.73 -10.34 -29.16
N SER A 387 -8.96 -11.30 -28.65
CA SER A 387 -7.87 -11.94 -29.40
C SER A 387 -8.40 -13.11 -30.20
N ILE A 388 -8.21 -13.05 -31.52
CA ILE A 388 -8.54 -14.13 -32.45
C ILE A 388 -7.27 -14.98 -32.64
N PRO A 389 -7.30 -16.30 -32.32
CA PRO A 389 -6.13 -17.17 -32.48
C PRO A 389 -5.81 -17.37 -33.97
N THR A 390 -4.54 -17.18 -34.33
CA THR A 390 -4.07 -17.34 -35.72
C THR A 390 -3.87 -18.80 -36.16
N ASN A 391 -3.63 -19.69 -35.20
CA ASN A 391 -3.42 -21.12 -35.43
C ASN A 391 -4.52 -21.92 -34.70
N LEU A 392 -5.19 -22.80 -35.43
CA LEU A 392 -6.25 -23.66 -34.92
C LEU A 392 -5.90 -25.13 -35.16
N THR A 393 -6.18 -25.98 -34.18
CA THR A 393 -6.13 -27.44 -34.36
C THR A 393 -7.27 -27.89 -35.29
N GLN A 394 -7.12 -29.05 -35.93
CA GLN A 394 -8.16 -29.61 -36.81
C GLN A 394 -9.52 -29.72 -36.11
N ARG A 395 -9.54 -30.13 -34.83
CA ARG A 395 -10.76 -30.20 -34.02
C ARG A 395 -11.38 -28.83 -33.74
N GLN A 396 -10.57 -27.81 -33.40
CA GLN A 396 -11.08 -26.45 -33.19
C GLN A 396 -11.65 -25.87 -34.48
N ARG A 397 -11.01 -26.14 -35.62
CA ARG A 397 -11.51 -25.74 -36.92
C ARG A 397 -12.88 -26.37 -37.23
N GLN A 398 -13.03 -27.67 -37.04
CA GLN A 398 -14.31 -28.37 -37.22
C GLN A 398 -15.43 -27.76 -36.35
N LEU A 399 -15.15 -27.48 -35.07
CA LEU A 399 -16.13 -26.86 -34.16
C LEU A 399 -16.54 -25.44 -34.59
N ILE A 400 -15.62 -24.65 -35.16
CA ILE A 400 -15.93 -23.31 -35.69
C ILE A 400 -16.69 -23.42 -37.03
N GLU A 401 -16.38 -24.40 -37.87
CA GLU A 401 -17.12 -24.69 -39.11
C GLU A 401 -18.52 -25.28 -38.83
N GLU A 402 -18.74 -25.91 -37.69
CA GLU A 402 -20.06 -26.31 -37.19
C GLU A 402 -20.85 -25.10 -36.67
N PHE A 403 -20.25 -24.29 -35.80
CA PHE A 403 -20.85 -23.06 -35.28
C PHE A 403 -21.29 -22.09 -36.40
N ALA A 404 -20.44 -21.87 -37.40
CA ALA A 404 -20.75 -20.99 -38.54
C ALA A 404 -21.93 -21.48 -39.41
N LYS A 405 -22.28 -22.77 -39.37
CA LYS A 405 -23.48 -23.30 -40.04
C LYS A 405 -24.75 -23.03 -39.23
N GLU A 406 -24.65 -23.03 -37.90
CA GLU A 406 -25.78 -22.69 -37.03
C GLU A 406 -26.12 -21.20 -37.12
N GLU A 407 -25.11 -20.31 -37.15
CA GLU A 407 -25.31 -18.86 -37.37
C GLU A 407 -26.11 -18.58 -38.66
N GLN A 408 -25.70 -19.17 -39.80
CA GLN A 408 -26.40 -19.01 -41.09
C GLN A 408 -27.85 -19.53 -41.04
N GLY A 409 -28.13 -20.57 -40.24
CA GLY A 409 -29.46 -21.14 -40.06
C GLY A 409 -30.43 -20.29 -39.22
N GLU A 410 -29.95 -19.27 -38.53
CA GLU A 410 -30.77 -18.26 -37.86
C GLU A 410 -31.06 -17.05 -38.76
N ASP A 411 -30.07 -16.59 -39.53
CA ASP A 411 -30.21 -15.45 -40.46
C ASP A 411 -31.32 -15.68 -41.51
N ASP A 412 -31.38 -16.86 -42.13
CA ASP A 412 -32.41 -17.23 -43.10
C ASP A 412 -33.84 -17.19 -42.49
N LYS A 413 -33.98 -17.48 -41.19
CA LYS A 413 -35.27 -17.40 -40.48
C LYS A 413 -35.64 -15.96 -40.14
N GLY A 414 -34.66 -15.12 -39.80
CA GLY A 414 -34.86 -13.69 -39.59
C GLY A 414 -35.29 -12.95 -40.87
N ALA A 415 -34.70 -13.32 -42.02
CA ALA A 415 -35.08 -12.79 -43.32
C ALA A 415 -36.51 -13.19 -43.73
N ALA A 416 -36.90 -14.44 -43.52
CA ALA A 416 -38.26 -14.90 -43.83
C ALA A 416 -39.35 -14.22 -42.98
N ALA A 417 -39.07 -13.95 -41.70
CA ALA A 417 -39.99 -13.27 -40.80
C ALA A 417 -40.17 -11.77 -41.14
N SER A 418 -39.10 -11.09 -41.59
CA SER A 418 -39.12 -9.66 -41.93
C SER A 418 -39.68 -9.37 -43.33
N ALA A 419 -39.78 -10.37 -44.21
CA ALA A 419 -40.48 -10.28 -45.50
C ALA A 419 -42.01 -10.53 -45.41
N SER A 420 -42.53 -10.78 -44.21
CA SER A 420 -43.92 -11.22 -43.98
C SER A 420 -44.77 -10.24 -43.14
N GLY A 421 -44.28 -9.00 -42.92
CA GLY A 421 -44.90 -7.97 -42.06
C GLY A 421 -45.22 -6.68 -42.80
#